data_AF-A0A662KJF8-F1
#
_entry.id   AF-A0A662KJF8-F1
#
_cell.length_a   1.000
_cell.length_b   1.000
_cell.length_c   1.000
_cell.angle_alpha   90.00
_cell.angle_beta   90.00
_cell.angle_gamma   90.00
#
_symmetry.space_group_name_H-M   'P 1'
#
loop_
_entity.id
_entity.type
_entity.pdbx_description
1 polymer ?
#
loop_
_entity_poly.entity_id
_entity_poly.type
_entity_poly.pdbx_seq_one_letter_code
_entity_poly.pdbx_strand_id
1 'polypeptide(L)'
;DLYGKILTKEVVLAEKYNFTNRSMDKGIGFLGVGVSNVFRKYLDVFKNPFAHSISTFLVEYYGAPFIGFFTGYNPLAQPYTNYYEIRGPFAIVPDFFWVIANAFYWIFWLNFAVGMFNALPIYPFDGGNLIQDAIKGTTRKLLKSLSKEKIEKITKLSTISISLLTLFLVLAPIFMKYISLVT
;
A
#
# COMPACT_ATOMS: atom_id res chain seq x y z
N ASP A 1 -12.69 -30.56 -31.57
CA ASP A 1 -13.58 -29.49 -32.06
C ASP A 1 -14.79 -29.28 -31.14
N LEU A 2 -14.65 -28.41 -30.14
CA LEU A 2 -15.70 -28.04 -29.18
C LEU A 2 -16.01 -26.53 -29.19
N TYR A 3 -15.48 -25.79 -30.17
CA TYR A 3 -15.71 -24.35 -30.28
C TYR A 3 -17.19 -24.06 -30.59
N GLY A 4 -17.87 -23.41 -29.64
CA GLY A 4 -19.20 -22.82 -29.84
C GLY A 4 -20.42 -23.73 -29.67
N LYS A 5 -20.25 -25.00 -29.27
CA LYS A 5 -21.40 -25.88 -28.99
C LYS A 5 -21.85 -25.73 -27.53
N ILE A 6 -23.11 -25.36 -27.32
CA ILE A 6 -23.74 -25.39 -25.99
C ILE A 6 -23.96 -26.86 -25.62
N LEU A 7 -23.39 -27.27 -24.49
CA LEU A 7 -23.54 -28.62 -23.95
C LEU A 7 -24.41 -28.56 -22.70
N THR A 8 -25.49 -29.35 -22.69
CA THR A 8 -26.28 -29.60 -21.48
C THR A 8 -25.71 -30.81 -20.78
N LYS A 9 -25.11 -30.60 -19.61
CA LYS A 9 -24.62 -31.68 -18.73
C LYS A 9 -25.06 -31.40 -17.30
N GLU A 10 -25.37 -32.47 -16.58
CA GLU A 10 -25.58 -32.40 -15.14
C GLU A 10 -24.22 -32.30 -14.44
N VAL A 11 -24.11 -31.37 -13.50
CA VAL A 11 -22.89 -31.14 -12.71
C VAL A 11 -23.24 -31.36 -11.24
N VAL A 12 -22.57 -32.30 -10.59
CA VAL A 12 -22.65 -32.49 -9.15
C VAL A 12 -21.73 -31.47 -8.49
N LEU A 13 -22.29 -30.61 -7.65
CA LEU A 13 -21.54 -29.57 -6.96
C LEU A 13 -20.77 -30.15 -5.77
N ALA A 14 -19.61 -29.57 -5.46
CA ALA A 14 -18.85 -29.95 -4.28
C ALA A 14 -19.57 -29.48 -2.99
N GLU A 15 -19.30 -30.09 -1.85
CA GLU A 15 -19.90 -29.63 -0.59
C GLU A 15 -19.16 -28.38 -0.07
N LYS A 16 -19.91 -27.28 0.14
CA LYS A 16 -19.36 -25.99 0.58
C LYS A 16 -18.60 -26.09 1.91
N TYR A 17 -19.07 -26.93 2.82
CA TYR A 17 -18.42 -27.21 4.10
C TYR A 17 -16.94 -27.58 3.96
N ASN A 18 -16.56 -28.34 2.92
CA ASN A 18 -15.19 -28.78 2.70
C ASN A 18 -14.20 -27.63 2.46
N PHE A 19 -14.70 -26.44 2.10
CA PHE A 19 -13.88 -25.26 1.80
C PHE A 19 -13.98 -24.16 2.85
N THR A 20 -15.11 -24.07 3.58
CA THR A 20 -15.34 -23.01 4.58
C THR A 20 -15.17 -23.48 6.02
N ASN A 21 -15.28 -24.80 6.26
CA ASN A 21 -15.28 -25.44 7.57
C ASN A 21 -16.35 -24.90 8.55
N ARG A 22 -17.48 -24.39 8.02
CA ARG A 22 -18.60 -23.87 8.83
C ARG A 22 -19.78 -24.85 8.83
N SER A 23 -20.28 -25.23 9.99
CA SER A 23 -21.37 -26.22 10.12
C SER A 23 -22.65 -25.87 9.34
N MET A 24 -22.95 -24.58 9.18
CA MET A 24 -24.10 -24.09 8.40
C MET A 24 -23.96 -24.32 6.87
N ASP A 25 -22.76 -24.63 6.38
CA ASP A 25 -22.48 -24.84 4.96
C ASP A 25 -22.58 -26.32 4.53
N LYS A 26 -22.99 -27.23 5.43
CA LYS A 26 -23.22 -28.65 5.11
C LYS A 26 -24.42 -28.83 4.17
N GLY A 27 -24.29 -29.71 3.19
CA GLY A 27 -25.32 -29.97 2.18
C GLY A 27 -25.56 -28.85 1.17
N ILE A 28 -24.81 -27.73 1.26
CA ILE A 28 -24.88 -26.66 0.26
C ILE A 28 -23.91 -26.97 -0.87
N GLY A 29 -24.43 -27.03 -2.10
CA GLY A 29 -23.63 -27.18 -3.30
C GLY A 29 -22.72 -25.96 -3.53
N PHE A 30 -21.46 -26.22 -3.84
CA PHE A 30 -20.41 -25.24 -4.01
C PHE A 30 -19.77 -25.39 -5.39
N LEU A 31 -19.93 -24.34 -6.19
CA LEU A 31 -19.36 -24.25 -7.53
C LEU A 31 -17.92 -23.68 -7.50
N GLY A 32 -17.51 -23.05 -6.40
CA GLY A 32 -16.21 -22.39 -6.28
C GLY A 32 -16.06 -21.10 -7.10
N VAL A 33 -17.06 -20.73 -7.89
CA VAL A 33 -17.06 -19.53 -8.74
C VAL A 33 -18.08 -18.54 -8.22
N GLY A 34 -17.63 -17.34 -7.85
CA GLY A 34 -18.46 -16.23 -7.40
C GLY A 34 -18.19 -15.01 -8.26
N VAL A 35 -19.25 -14.28 -8.63
CA VAL A 35 -19.11 -12.99 -9.31
C VAL A 35 -18.82 -11.93 -8.24
N SER A 36 -17.62 -11.38 -8.26
CA SER A 36 -17.22 -10.31 -7.34
C SER A 36 -17.14 -8.98 -8.08
N ASN A 37 -17.92 -8.00 -7.62
CA ASN A 37 -17.82 -6.62 -8.10
C ASN A 37 -16.70 -5.82 -7.41
N VAL A 38 -15.98 -6.44 -6.46
CA VAL A 38 -14.93 -5.79 -5.67
C VAL A 38 -13.87 -5.19 -6.59
N PHE A 39 -13.45 -5.93 -7.62
CA PHE A 39 -12.44 -5.48 -8.57
C PHE A 39 -12.92 -4.37 -9.52
N ARG A 40 -14.24 -4.21 -9.73
CA ARG A 40 -14.74 -3.23 -10.70
C ARG A 40 -14.41 -1.80 -10.30
N LYS A 41 -14.48 -1.49 -9.01
CA LYS A 41 -14.12 -0.17 -8.47
C LYS A 41 -12.62 0.10 -8.62
N TYR A 42 -11.79 -0.86 -8.20
CA TYR A 42 -10.34 -0.74 -8.29
C TYR A 42 -9.83 -0.69 -9.74
N LEU A 43 -10.42 -1.48 -10.64
CA LEU A 43 -10.06 -1.51 -12.07
C LEU A 43 -10.30 -0.16 -12.76
N ASP A 44 -11.36 0.56 -12.38
CA ASP A 44 -11.63 1.89 -12.95
C ASP A 44 -10.55 2.89 -12.56
N VAL A 45 -10.14 2.86 -11.28
CA VAL A 45 -9.05 3.71 -10.76
C VAL A 45 -7.71 3.35 -11.40
N PHE A 46 -7.41 2.06 -11.59
CA PHE A 46 -6.17 1.64 -12.27
C PHE A 46 -6.15 1.97 -13.77
N LYS A 47 -7.30 1.95 -14.45
CA LYS A 47 -7.39 2.33 -15.88
C LYS A 47 -7.26 3.82 -16.09
N ASN A 48 -7.80 4.62 -15.18
CA ASN A 48 -7.81 6.07 -15.27
C ASN A 48 -7.21 6.71 -14.00
N PRO A 49 -5.89 6.56 -13.78
CA PRO A 49 -5.24 6.92 -12.51
C PRO A 49 -5.37 8.41 -12.16
N PHE A 50 -5.59 9.27 -13.15
CA PHE A 50 -5.70 10.73 -12.97
C PHE A 50 -7.14 11.27 -13.09
N ALA A 51 -8.13 10.40 -13.35
CA ALA A 51 -9.53 10.84 -13.47
C ALA A 51 -10.22 11.01 -12.11
N HIS A 52 -9.63 10.48 -11.04
CA HIS A 52 -10.16 10.51 -9.68
C HIS A 52 -9.45 11.57 -8.83
N SER A 53 -9.97 11.82 -7.63
CA SER A 53 -9.32 12.75 -6.69
C SER A 53 -7.90 12.27 -6.33
N ILE A 54 -7.03 13.24 -6.01
CA ILE A 54 -5.66 12.95 -5.55
C ILE A 54 -5.66 12.00 -4.35
N SER A 55 -6.67 12.08 -3.47
CA SER A 55 -6.80 11.19 -2.30
C SER A 55 -7.08 9.74 -2.70
N THR A 56 -7.99 9.49 -3.64
CA THR A 56 -8.30 8.15 -4.15
C THR A 56 -7.10 7.57 -4.86
N PHE A 57 -6.41 8.38 -5.68
CA PHE A 57 -5.15 7.99 -6.32
C PHE A 57 -4.08 7.60 -5.29
N LEU A 58 -3.86 8.43 -4.26
CA LEU A 58 -2.89 8.14 -3.21
C LEU A 58 -3.22 6.87 -2.43
N VAL A 59 -4.48 6.66 -2.05
CA VAL A 59 -4.87 5.48 -1.25
C VAL A 59 -4.88 4.20 -2.08
N GLU A 60 -5.48 4.20 -3.27
CA GLU A 60 -5.70 2.98 -4.05
C GLU A 60 -4.48 2.61 -4.91
N TYR A 61 -3.72 3.58 -5.41
CA TYR A 61 -2.52 3.31 -6.21
C TYR A 61 -1.27 3.16 -5.33
N TYR A 62 -0.99 4.12 -4.44
CA TYR A 62 0.21 4.05 -3.58
C TYR A 62 0.01 3.14 -2.37
N GLY A 63 -1.21 2.98 -1.87
CA GLY A 63 -1.52 2.01 -0.83
C GLY A 63 -1.57 0.57 -1.32
N ALA A 64 -1.66 0.32 -2.64
CA ALA A 64 -1.85 -1.01 -3.21
C ALA A 64 -0.84 -2.07 -2.73
N PRO A 65 0.48 -1.79 -2.64
CA PRO A 65 1.46 -2.76 -2.14
C PRO A 65 1.23 -3.10 -0.67
N PHE A 66 0.83 -2.13 0.14
CA PHE A 66 0.60 -2.30 1.58
C PHE A 66 -0.73 -3.00 1.84
N ILE A 67 -1.81 -2.55 1.19
CA ILE A 67 -3.11 -3.23 1.22
C ILE A 67 -2.95 -4.66 0.72
N GLY A 68 -2.16 -4.86 -0.34
CA GLY A 68 -1.92 -6.17 -0.89
C GLY A 68 -1.12 -7.07 0.03
N PHE A 69 -0.06 -6.55 0.67
CA PHE A 69 0.70 -7.27 1.69
C PHE A 69 -0.20 -7.77 2.84
N PHE A 70 -1.09 -6.92 3.38
CA PHE A 70 -1.99 -7.31 4.48
C PHE A 70 -3.15 -8.22 4.05
N THR A 71 -3.49 -8.27 2.76
CA THR A 71 -4.57 -9.10 2.22
C THR A 71 -4.08 -10.33 1.46
N GLY A 72 -2.77 -10.56 1.40
CA GLY A 72 -2.15 -11.64 0.62
C GLY A 72 -2.18 -11.41 -0.90
N TYR A 73 -2.52 -10.19 -1.34
CA TYR A 73 -2.52 -9.80 -2.75
C TYR A 73 -1.11 -9.36 -3.18
N ASN A 74 -0.39 -10.27 -3.83
CA ASN A 74 0.80 -9.91 -4.60
C ASN A 74 0.42 -9.91 -6.09
N PRO A 75 0.38 -8.74 -6.77
CA PRO A 75 -0.01 -8.65 -8.17
C PRO A 75 0.92 -9.43 -9.12
N LEU A 76 2.12 -9.76 -8.65
CA LEU A 76 3.16 -10.51 -9.37
C LEU A 76 3.33 -11.93 -8.80
N ALA A 77 2.28 -12.50 -8.20
CA ALA A 77 2.21 -13.91 -7.80
C ALA A 77 0.92 -14.59 -8.28
N GLN A 78 0.88 -15.92 -8.22
CA GLN A 78 -0.33 -16.67 -8.53
C GLN A 78 -1.46 -16.33 -7.54
N PRO A 79 -2.72 -16.28 -8.00
CA PRO A 79 -3.20 -16.59 -9.35
C PRO A 79 -3.11 -15.43 -10.36
N TYR A 80 -2.68 -14.25 -9.94
CA TYR A 80 -2.77 -13.02 -10.75
C TYR A 80 -1.87 -13.04 -11.98
N THR A 81 -0.69 -13.66 -11.88
CA THR A 81 0.23 -13.86 -13.00
C THR A 81 -0.41 -14.63 -14.16
N ASN A 82 -1.44 -15.45 -13.91
CA ASN A 82 -2.12 -16.24 -14.94
C ASN A 82 -2.98 -15.38 -15.89
N TYR A 83 -3.27 -14.13 -15.53
CA TYR A 83 -3.98 -13.19 -16.41
C TYR A 83 -3.07 -12.47 -17.40
N TYR A 84 -1.75 -12.65 -17.29
CA TYR A 84 -0.76 -11.98 -18.14
C TYR A 84 -0.15 -12.97 -19.13
N GLU A 85 0.02 -12.51 -20.37
CA GLU A 85 0.79 -13.21 -21.39
C GLU A 85 2.14 -12.51 -21.55
N ILE A 86 3.23 -13.24 -21.29
CA ILE A 86 4.58 -12.70 -21.46
C ILE A 86 4.91 -12.73 -22.96
N ARG A 87 5.22 -11.56 -23.52
CA ARG A 87 5.62 -11.40 -24.92
C ARG A 87 7.04 -10.86 -25.03
N GLY A 88 7.70 -11.14 -26.15
CA GLY A 88 9.06 -10.68 -26.43
C GLY A 88 10.16 -11.64 -25.99
N PRO A 89 11.42 -11.17 -25.82
CA PRO A 89 12.58 -12.03 -25.60
C PRO A 89 12.48 -12.93 -24.36
N PHE A 90 11.78 -12.45 -23.31
CA PHE A 90 11.60 -13.18 -22.06
C PHE A 90 10.47 -14.22 -22.10
N ALA A 91 9.70 -14.31 -23.20
CA ALA A 91 8.64 -15.32 -23.35
C ALA A 91 9.19 -16.75 -23.37
N ILE A 92 10.48 -16.92 -23.72
CA ILE A 92 11.17 -18.22 -23.73
C ILE A 92 11.49 -18.69 -22.30
N VAL A 93 11.58 -17.76 -21.35
CA VAL A 93 11.89 -18.04 -19.93
C VAL A 93 10.89 -17.34 -18.97
N PRO A 94 9.61 -17.74 -18.97
CA PRO A 94 8.56 -17.11 -18.18
C PRO A 94 8.86 -16.99 -16.68
N ASP A 95 9.39 -18.04 -16.07
CA ASP A 95 9.66 -18.07 -14.63
C ASP A 95 10.74 -17.04 -14.25
N PHE A 96 11.77 -16.91 -15.09
CA PHE A 96 12.85 -15.96 -14.88
C PHE A 96 12.37 -14.50 -15.01
N PHE A 97 11.47 -14.24 -15.97
CA PHE A 97 10.82 -12.94 -16.10
C PHE A 97 10.10 -12.54 -14.80
N TRP A 98 9.30 -13.45 -14.23
CA TRP A 98 8.56 -13.16 -13.01
C TRP A 98 9.47 -12.91 -11.81
N VAL A 99 10.59 -13.63 -11.69
CA VAL A 99 11.60 -13.37 -10.65
C VAL A 99 12.15 -11.95 -10.76
N ILE A 100 12.54 -11.53 -11.97
CA ILE A 100 13.08 -10.18 -12.21
C ILE A 100 12.01 -9.11 -11.94
N ALA A 101 10.79 -9.29 -12.46
CA ALA A 101 9.70 -8.35 -12.28
C ALA A 101 9.36 -8.16 -10.79
N ASN A 102 9.31 -9.26 -10.04
CA ASN A 102 9.05 -9.26 -8.61
C ASN A 102 10.20 -8.57 -7.85
N ALA A 103 11.45 -8.82 -8.22
CA ALA A 103 12.61 -8.16 -7.63
C ALA A 103 12.57 -6.63 -7.85
N PHE A 104 12.36 -6.16 -9.08
CA PHE A 104 12.26 -4.72 -9.35
C PHE A 104 11.10 -4.07 -8.62
N TYR A 105 9.94 -4.75 -8.58
CA TYR A 105 8.78 -4.29 -7.84
C TYR A 105 9.13 -4.03 -6.37
N TRP A 106 9.74 -5.01 -5.69
CA TRP A 106 10.10 -4.85 -4.28
C TRP A 106 11.25 -3.87 -4.05
N ILE A 107 12.27 -3.87 -4.91
CA ILE A 107 13.37 -2.90 -4.82
C ILE A 107 12.81 -1.49 -4.90
N PHE A 108 11.92 -1.22 -5.86
CA PHE A 108 11.26 0.06 -6.00
C PHE A 108 10.49 0.44 -4.73
N TRP A 109 9.58 -0.43 -4.27
CA TRP A 109 8.73 -0.10 -3.13
C TRP A 109 9.48 0.01 -1.80
N LEU A 110 10.51 -0.79 -1.58
CA LEU A 110 11.36 -0.71 -0.39
C LEU A 110 12.17 0.59 -0.38
N ASN A 111 12.82 0.95 -1.49
CA ASN A 111 13.56 2.21 -1.57
C ASN A 111 12.64 3.42 -1.43
N PHE A 112 11.45 3.36 -2.04
CA PHE A 112 10.46 4.40 -1.90
C PHE A 112 9.99 4.54 -0.45
N ALA A 113 9.67 3.45 0.23
CA ALA A 113 9.27 3.47 1.64
C ALA A 113 10.38 4.05 2.52
N VAL A 114 11.61 3.57 2.38
CA VAL A 114 12.77 4.09 3.13
C VAL A 114 12.99 5.57 2.86
N GLY A 115 12.90 6.01 1.60
CA GLY A 115 13.02 7.42 1.22
C GLY A 115 11.94 8.29 1.85
N MET A 116 10.68 7.82 1.86
CA MET A 116 9.57 8.51 2.50
C MET A 116 9.76 8.61 4.02
N PHE A 117 10.21 7.53 4.69
CA PHE A 117 10.51 7.56 6.12
C PHE A 117 11.66 8.52 6.45
N ASN A 118 12.72 8.54 5.64
CA ASN A 118 13.84 9.46 5.83
C ASN A 118 13.44 10.92 5.59
N ALA A 119 12.46 11.18 4.72
CA ALA A 119 11.96 12.52 4.44
C ALA A 119 10.99 13.06 5.52
N LEU A 120 10.58 12.24 6.50
CA LEU A 120 9.70 12.71 7.57
C LEU A 120 10.40 13.79 8.41
N PRO A 121 9.65 14.82 8.88
CA PRO A 121 10.18 15.88 9.73
C PRO A 121 10.37 15.40 11.19
N ILE A 122 11.14 14.33 11.38
CA ILE A 122 11.42 13.69 12.66
C ILE A 122 12.93 13.54 12.80
N TYR A 123 13.51 14.09 13.87
CA TYR A 123 14.91 13.87 14.22
C TYR A 123 15.11 12.45 14.79
N PRO A 124 16.14 11.67 14.37
CA PRO A 124 17.34 12.08 13.63
C PRO A 124 17.30 11.84 12.11
N PHE A 125 16.14 11.55 11.51
CA PHE A 125 16.05 11.31 10.06
C PHE A 125 16.38 12.58 9.24
N ASP A 126 16.73 12.38 7.97
CA ASP A 126 17.18 13.45 7.07
C ASP A 126 16.19 14.62 6.98
N GLY A 127 14.89 14.34 6.94
CA GLY A 127 13.84 15.36 6.96
C GLY A 127 13.79 16.16 8.26
N GLY A 128 14.10 15.53 9.40
CA GLY A 128 14.25 16.21 10.69
C GLY A 128 15.44 17.16 10.73
N ASN A 129 16.58 16.73 10.17
CA ASN A 129 17.78 17.57 10.06
C ASN A 129 17.55 18.76 9.11
N LEU A 130 16.90 18.52 7.97
CA LEU A 130 16.52 19.58 7.02
C LEU A 130 15.60 20.62 7.68
N ILE A 131 14.60 20.18 8.46
CA ILE A 131 13.70 21.06 9.20
C ILE A 131 14.46 21.84 10.28
N GLN A 132 15.41 21.22 10.97
CA GLN A 132 16.26 21.90 11.94
C GLN A 132 17.05 23.04 11.29
N ASP A 133 17.67 22.79 10.14
CA ASP A 133 18.43 23.80 9.40
C ASP A 133 17.51 24.91 8.87
N ALA A 134 16.33 24.56 8.35
CA ALA A 134 15.34 25.52 7.89
C ALA A 134 14.87 26.44 9.03
N ILE A 135 14.58 25.88 10.20
CA ILE A 135 14.20 26.66 11.40
C ILE A 135 15.36 27.54 11.82
N LYS A 136 16.58 27.00 11.94
CA LYS A 136 17.76 27.77 12.33
C LYS A 136 18.01 28.97 11.42
N GLY A 137 17.95 28.75 10.11
CA GLY A 137 18.09 29.81 9.10
C GLY A 137 17.00 30.87 9.22
N THR A 138 15.75 30.44 9.38
CA THR A 138 14.59 31.34 9.49
C THR A 138 14.62 32.15 10.79
N THR A 139 14.86 31.50 11.94
CA THR A 139 14.98 32.15 13.25
C THR A 139 16.13 33.17 13.25
N ARG A 140 17.28 32.83 12.67
CA ARG A 140 18.42 33.76 12.56
C ARG A 140 18.10 34.98 11.69
N LYS A 141 17.32 34.80 10.62
CA LYS A 141 16.90 35.89 9.73
C LYS A 141 15.89 36.83 10.38
N LEU A 142 14.94 36.30 11.13
CA LEU A 142 13.86 37.06 11.78
C LEU A 142 14.29 37.69 13.10
N LEU A 143 15.02 36.96 13.94
CA LEU A 143 15.38 37.35 15.31
C LEU A 143 16.86 37.72 15.41
N LYS A 144 17.28 38.69 14.60
CA LYS A 144 18.69 39.13 14.50
C LYS A 144 19.28 39.66 15.81
N SER A 145 18.43 40.11 16.74
CA SER A 145 18.83 40.66 18.04
C SER A 145 19.11 39.61 19.11
N LEU A 146 18.79 38.33 18.87
CA LEU A 146 19.02 37.26 19.85
C LEU A 146 20.45 36.73 19.81
N SER A 147 20.94 36.28 20.98
CA SER A 147 22.22 35.57 21.06
C SER A 147 22.16 34.23 20.33
N LYS A 148 23.32 33.77 19.83
CA LYS A 148 23.45 32.47 19.15
C LYS A 148 22.90 31.32 20.00
N GLU A 149 23.13 31.37 21.31
CA GLU A 149 22.64 30.37 22.26
C GLU A 149 21.11 30.32 22.34
N LYS A 150 20.45 31.49 22.38
CA LYS A 150 18.97 31.55 22.38
C LYS A 150 18.40 31.02 21.07
N ILE A 151 19.02 31.33 19.93
CA ILE A 151 18.61 30.81 18.61
C ILE A 151 18.71 29.29 18.59
N GLU A 152 19.85 28.73 19.04
CA GLU A 152 20.04 27.28 19.07
C GLU A 152 19.02 26.58 19.98
N LYS A 153 18.73 27.16 21.15
CA LYS A 153 17.71 26.65 22.07
C LYS A 153 16.32 26.64 21.44
N ILE A 154 15.92 27.73 20.77
CA ILE A 154 14.64 27.84 20.07
C ILE A 154 14.57 26.78 18.96
N THR A 155 15.60 26.71 18.10
CA THR A 155 15.67 25.73 17.02
C THR A 155 15.51 24.30 17.55
N LYS A 156 16.28 23.92 18.58
CA LYS A 156 16.21 22.58 19.15
C LYS A 156 14.83 22.24 19.71
N LEU A 157 14.22 23.17 20.46
CA LEU A 157 12.87 22.99 21.02
C LEU A 157 11.83 22.87 19.91
N SER A 158 11.90 23.71 18.88
CA SER A 158 11.01 23.64 17.72
C SER A 158 11.15 22.32 16.96
N THR A 159 12.39 21.88 16.66
CA THR A 159 12.63 20.62 15.96
C THR A 159 12.12 19.41 16.76
N ILE A 160 12.35 19.37 18.07
CA ILE A 160 11.81 18.30 18.93
C ILE A 160 10.29 18.33 18.93
N SER A 161 9.69 19.52 19.03
CA SER A 161 8.23 19.68 19.06
C SER A 161 7.59 19.20 17.75
N ILE A 162 8.17 19.55 16.61
CA ILE A 162 7.73 19.07 15.29
C ILE A 162 7.92 17.56 15.20
N SER A 163 9.07 17.03 15.62
CA SER A 163 9.34 15.58 15.59
C SER A 163 8.31 14.80 16.40
N LEU A 164 7.98 15.27 17.60
CA LEU A 164 6.96 14.65 18.46
C LEU A 164 5.56 14.78 17.88
N LEU A 165 5.22 15.93 17.30
CA LEU A 165 3.93 16.14 16.63
C LEU A 165 3.79 15.21 15.43
N THR A 166 4.80 15.11 14.58
CA THR A 166 4.78 14.23 13.42
C THR A 166 4.72 12.76 13.84
N LEU A 167 5.50 12.36 14.85
CA LEU A 167 5.41 11.01 15.41
C LEU A 167 4.00 10.72 15.93
N PHE A 168 3.39 11.66 16.66
CA PHE A 168 2.00 11.54 17.12
C PHE A 168 1.04 11.38 15.94
N LEU A 169 1.13 12.22 14.90
CA LEU A 169 0.27 12.14 13.71
C LEU A 169 0.40 10.81 12.96
N VAL A 170 1.61 10.26 12.88
CA VAL A 170 1.88 8.95 12.25
C VAL A 170 1.28 7.82 13.08
N LEU A 171 1.35 7.89 14.41
CA LEU A 171 0.84 6.84 15.31
C LEU A 171 -0.65 6.99 15.63
N ALA A 172 -1.24 8.18 15.49
CA ALA A 172 -2.63 8.47 15.83
C ALA A 172 -3.65 7.51 15.20
N PRO A 173 -3.54 7.11 13.91
CA PRO A 173 -4.46 6.13 13.30
C PRO A 173 -4.46 4.77 14.02
N ILE A 174 -3.33 4.36 14.61
CA ILE A 174 -3.23 3.10 15.35
C ILE A 174 -4.09 3.18 16.62
N PHE A 175 -4.04 4.31 17.33
CA PHE A 175 -4.81 4.54 18.54
C PHE A 175 -6.30 4.76 18.28
N MET A 176 -6.66 5.40 17.15
CA MET A 176 -8.07 5.61 16.77
C MET A 176 -8.85 4.30 16.67
N LYS A 177 -8.22 3.21 16.20
CA LYS A 177 -8.84 1.88 16.16
C LYS A 177 -9.26 1.38 17.55
N TYR A 178 -8.53 1.71 18.61
CA TYR A 178 -8.86 1.29 19.97
C TYR A 178 -9.89 2.19 20.62
N ILE A 179 -9.89 3.48 20.31
CA ILE A 179 -10.91 4.42 20.79
C ILE A 179 -12.29 4.04 20.25
N SER A 180 -12.38 3.70 18.95
CA SER A 180 -13.64 3.25 18.33
C SER A 180 -14.15 1.89 18.82
N LEU A 181 -13.38 1.16 19.62
CA LEU A 181 -13.81 -0.10 20.24
C LEU A 181 -14.37 0.10 21.66
N VAL A 182 -14.13 1.27 22.26
CA VAL A 182 -14.51 1.59 23.65
C VAL A 182 -15.69 2.57 23.69
N THR A 183 -15.91 3.35 22.63
CA THR A 183 -17.12 4.15 22.37
C THR A 183 -18.09 3.40 21.47
#